data_AF-A0ABD2W9G1-F1
#
_entry.id   AF-A0ABD2W9G1-F1
#
_cell.length_a   1.000
_cell.length_b   1.000
_cell.length_c   1.000
_cell.angle_alpha   90.00
_cell.angle_beta   90.00
_cell.angle_gamma   90.00
#
_symmetry.space_group_name_H-M   'P 1'
#
loop_
_entity.id
_entity.type
_entity.pdbx_description
1 polymer ?
#
loop_
_entity_poly.entity_id
_entity_poly.type
_entity_poly.pdbx_seq_one_letter_code
_entity_poly.pdbx_strand_id
1 'polypeptide(L)'
;MRRFVLNNIGLAAITREQYIERHVTDFANRLYNPTPENRVAIFYIDGTYTYCFKSKNFRSLRQTYCRHKSDHLVKPALVVAPDGYILDIQGPYFSDAHNNDAAMISHELENHENLNNWFRPGDIVVVDRGYRDVIPALEELGLICKMPPLLEAGERQLTTEDAKYA
;
A
#
# COMPACT_ATOMS: atom_id res chain seq x y z
N MET A 1 24.67 11.68 10.71
CA MET A 1 23.29 11.16 10.55
C MET A 1 23.13 10.41 9.21
N ARG A 2 24.00 9.43 8.89
CA ARG A 2 24.03 8.75 7.56
C ARG A 2 23.33 7.37 7.53
N ARG A 3 22.75 6.91 8.64
CA ARG A 3 22.19 5.55 8.77
C ARG A 3 20.75 5.50 9.31
N PHE A 4 20.10 6.65 9.51
CA PHE A 4 18.79 6.68 10.16
C PHE A 4 17.71 6.02 9.30
N VAL A 5 17.68 6.28 7.98
CA VAL A 5 16.64 5.71 7.11
C VAL A 5 16.84 4.21 6.90
N LEU A 6 17.99 3.76 6.39
CA LEU A 6 18.24 2.33 6.11
C LEU A 6 18.10 1.40 7.32
N ASN A 7 18.29 1.92 8.54
CA ASN A 7 18.20 1.10 9.75
C ASN A 7 16.81 1.11 10.39
N ASN A 8 15.88 1.95 9.93
CA ASN A 8 14.55 2.10 10.54
C ASN A 8 13.40 2.05 9.52
N ILE A 9 13.70 2.17 8.22
CA ILE A 9 12.73 2.15 7.11
C ILE A 9 13.36 1.37 5.95
N GLY A 10 12.56 0.54 5.30
CA GLY A 10 12.95 -0.27 4.16
C GLY A 10 13.06 -1.75 4.51
N LEU A 11 12.98 -2.56 3.47
CA LEU A 11 12.85 -4.02 3.54
C LEU A 11 14.01 -4.74 4.26
N ALA A 12 15.17 -4.09 4.38
CA ALA A 12 16.34 -4.62 5.08
C ALA A 12 16.40 -4.25 6.58
N ALA A 13 15.54 -3.35 7.05
CA ALA A 13 15.57 -2.85 8.43
C ALA A 13 14.97 -3.84 9.45
N ILE A 14 14.14 -4.77 8.98
CA ILE A 14 13.43 -5.74 9.82
C ILE A 14 13.37 -7.09 9.12
N THR A 15 13.50 -8.18 9.88
CA THR A 15 13.23 -9.52 9.35
C THR A 15 11.73 -9.76 9.25
N ARG A 16 11.33 -10.68 8.38
CA ARG A 16 9.92 -11.01 8.18
C ARG A 16 9.29 -11.59 9.45
N GLU A 17 10.02 -12.43 10.17
CA GLU A 17 9.57 -13.04 11.42
C GLU A 17 9.32 -11.97 12.48
N GLN A 18 10.24 -10.99 12.61
CA GLN A 18 10.07 -9.87 13.52
C GLN A 18 8.90 -8.96 13.13
N TYR A 19 8.65 -8.77 11.83
CA TYR A 19 7.51 -8.00 11.36
C TYR A 19 6.18 -8.64 11.74
N ILE A 20 6.04 -9.94 11.49
CA ILE A 20 4.84 -10.70 11.84
C ILE A 20 4.63 -10.72 13.35
N GLU A 21 5.70 -10.93 14.12
CA GLU A 21 5.61 -11.00 15.58
C GLU A 21 5.24 -9.65 16.21
N ARG A 22 5.83 -8.55 15.74
CA ARG A 22 5.76 -7.24 16.41
C ARG A 22 4.69 -6.31 15.87
N HIS A 23 4.41 -6.37 14.56
CA HIS A 23 3.65 -5.34 13.86
C HIS A 23 2.32 -5.83 13.29
N VAL A 24 2.16 -7.15 13.10
CA VAL A 24 0.84 -7.73 12.81
C VAL A 24 0.05 -7.84 14.11
N THR A 25 -0.87 -6.89 14.30
CA THR A 25 -1.70 -6.83 15.52
C THR A 25 -2.65 -8.03 15.60
N ASP A 26 -2.98 -8.45 16.83
CA ASP A 26 -3.92 -9.56 17.04
C ASP A 26 -5.30 -9.28 16.44
N PHE A 27 -5.72 -8.01 16.49
CA PHE A 27 -6.96 -7.55 15.87
C PHE A 27 -6.94 -7.78 14.35
N ALA A 28 -5.94 -7.27 13.64
CA ALA A 28 -5.86 -7.42 12.19
C ALA A 28 -5.68 -8.88 11.77
N ASN A 29 -4.89 -9.65 12.53
CA ASN A 29 -4.75 -11.09 12.28
C ASN A 29 -6.11 -11.80 12.38
N ARG A 30 -6.89 -11.59 13.45
CA ARG A 30 -8.22 -12.19 13.57
C ARG A 30 -9.22 -11.69 12.52
N LEU A 31 -9.08 -10.44 12.10
CA LEU A 31 -10.00 -9.82 11.16
C LEU A 31 -9.80 -10.33 9.73
N TYR A 32 -8.54 -10.45 9.28
CA TYR A 32 -8.24 -10.74 7.88
C TYR A 32 -7.70 -12.15 7.61
N ASN A 33 -7.03 -12.78 8.59
CA ASN A 33 -6.42 -14.10 8.41
C ASN A 33 -7.45 -15.22 8.64
N PRO A 34 -7.73 -16.07 7.63
CA PRO A 34 -8.64 -17.21 7.80
C PRO A 34 -8.16 -18.24 8.83
N THR A 35 -6.85 -18.29 9.10
CA THR A 35 -6.24 -19.19 10.08
C THR A 35 -5.38 -18.39 11.08
N PRO A 36 -6.00 -17.68 12.04
CA PRO A 36 -5.28 -16.76 12.94
C PRO A 36 -4.16 -17.43 13.77
N GLU A 37 -4.27 -18.73 14.01
CA GLU A 37 -3.28 -19.54 14.73
C GLU A 37 -1.92 -19.58 13.98
N ASN A 38 -1.97 -19.48 12.65
CA ASN A 38 -0.80 -19.41 11.78
C ASN A 38 -0.67 -17.98 11.24
N ARG A 39 0.07 -17.15 11.98
CA ARG A 39 0.25 -15.73 11.61
C ARG A 39 1.02 -15.59 10.30
N VAL A 40 0.48 -14.76 9.42
CA VAL A 40 1.10 -14.37 8.14
C VAL A 40 1.39 -12.87 8.15
N ALA A 41 2.13 -12.38 7.16
CA ALA A 41 2.33 -10.94 7.06
C ALA A 41 1.06 -10.28 6.51
N ILE A 42 0.69 -9.15 7.11
CA ILE A 42 -0.41 -8.31 6.67
C ILE A 42 0.17 -6.94 6.32
N PHE A 43 -0.16 -6.44 5.14
CA PHE A 43 0.30 -5.15 4.63
C PHE A 43 -0.91 -4.27 4.28
N TYR A 44 -0.82 -3.00 4.62
CA TYR A 44 -1.69 -1.96 4.06
C TYR A 44 -0.89 -1.17 3.06
N ILE A 45 -1.47 -0.94 1.88
CA ILE A 45 -0.84 -0.13 0.85
C ILE A 45 -1.74 1.07 0.57
N ASP A 46 -1.20 2.27 0.75
CA ASP A 46 -1.90 3.51 0.47
C ASP A 46 -1.00 4.60 -0.08
N GLY A 47 -1.58 5.44 -0.94
CA GLY A 47 -0.91 6.56 -1.58
C GLY A 47 -1.18 7.84 -0.81
N THR A 48 -0.13 8.54 -0.39
CA THR A 48 -0.29 9.84 0.27
C THR A 48 0.27 10.97 -0.59
N TYR A 49 0.11 12.22 -0.12
CA TYR A 49 0.63 13.39 -0.81
C TYR A 49 1.63 14.11 0.10
N THR A 50 2.78 14.45 -0.47
CA THR A 50 3.77 15.30 0.19
C THR A 50 3.92 16.60 -0.60
N TYR A 51 3.94 17.72 0.13
CA TYR A 51 4.16 19.03 -0.45
C TYR A 51 5.52 19.13 -1.14
N CYS A 52 5.56 19.79 -2.30
CA CYS A 52 6.81 20.13 -2.96
C CYS A 52 6.79 21.59 -3.44
N PHE A 53 7.96 22.23 -3.44
CA PHE A 53 8.07 23.59 -3.97
C PHE A 53 7.85 23.62 -5.48
N LYS A 54 7.30 24.74 -5.97
CA LYS A 54 7.15 25.00 -7.41
C LYS A 54 8.49 24.92 -8.11
N SER A 55 8.59 24.03 -9.09
CA SER A 55 9.78 23.91 -9.92
C SER A 55 9.83 25.01 -10.98
N LYS A 56 11.03 25.52 -11.27
CA LYS A 56 11.25 26.39 -12.45
C LYS A 56 11.23 25.59 -13.76
N ASN A 57 11.38 24.27 -13.69
CA ASN A 57 11.20 23.40 -14.84
C ASN A 57 9.71 23.29 -15.16
N PHE A 58 9.31 23.79 -16.33
CA PHE A 58 7.91 23.83 -16.74
C PHE A 58 7.25 22.45 -16.83
N ARG A 59 7.99 21.41 -17.22
CA ARG A 59 7.48 20.04 -17.24
C ARG A 59 7.19 19.56 -15.82
N SER A 60 8.19 19.62 -14.93
CA SER A 60 8.02 19.20 -13.54
C SER A 60 6.94 20.01 -12.81
N LEU A 61 6.85 21.32 -13.07
CA LEU A 61 5.81 22.20 -12.50
C LEU A 61 4.40 21.69 -12.82
N ARG A 62 4.17 21.24 -14.06
CA ARG A 62 2.88 20.67 -14.48
C ARG A 62 2.64 19.29 -13.89
N GLN A 63 3.68 18.45 -13.84
CA GLN A 63 3.55 17.07 -13.33
C GLN A 63 3.36 17.01 -11.81
N THR A 64 3.87 17.97 -11.05
CA THR A 64 3.63 18.03 -9.61
C THR A 64 2.28 18.64 -9.25
N TYR A 65 1.58 19.32 -10.16
CA TYR A 65 0.29 19.92 -9.84
C TYR A 65 -0.82 18.86 -9.72
N CYS A 66 -1.24 18.58 -8.48
CA CYS A 66 -2.35 17.68 -8.20
C CYS A 66 -3.68 18.41 -8.38
N ARG A 67 -4.46 18.02 -9.40
CA ARG A 67 -5.79 18.62 -9.64
C ARG A 67 -6.77 18.41 -8.50
N HIS A 68 -6.72 17.26 -7.83
CA HIS A 68 -7.63 16.91 -6.75
C HIS A 68 -7.40 17.77 -5.50
N LYS A 69 -6.15 18.12 -5.21
CA LYS A 69 -5.78 18.92 -4.03
C LYS A 69 -5.48 20.39 -4.35
N SER A 70 -5.49 20.76 -5.63
CA SER A 70 -5.21 22.10 -6.13
C SER A 70 -3.86 22.68 -5.69
N ASP A 71 -2.84 21.84 -5.57
CA ASP A 71 -1.49 22.26 -5.13
C ASP A 71 -0.38 21.40 -5.76
N HIS A 72 0.88 21.82 -5.60
CA HIS A 72 2.07 21.10 -6.08
C HIS A 72 2.53 20.04 -5.07
N LEU A 73 2.26 18.79 -5.41
CA LEU A 73 2.47 17.63 -4.56
C LEU A 73 3.22 16.54 -5.33
N VAL A 74 3.89 15.68 -4.57
CA VAL A 74 4.36 14.37 -5.05
C VAL A 74 3.68 13.27 -4.24
N LYS A 75 3.59 12.07 -4.82
CA LYS A 75 2.86 10.94 -4.24
C LYS A 75 3.81 9.81 -3.88
N PRO A 76 4.18 9.62 -2.61
CA PRO A 76 4.73 8.34 -2.17
C PRO A 76 3.60 7.33 -1.94
N ALA A 77 3.86 6.06 -2.25
CA ALA A 77 3.03 4.94 -1.79
C ALA A 77 3.70 4.28 -0.60
N LEU A 78 2.94 4.06 0.47
CA LEU A 78 3.44 3.49 1.71
C LEU A 78 3.01 2.03 1.80
N VAL A 79 3.94 1.15 2.16
CA VAL A 79 3.66 -0.22 2.59
C VAL A 79 3.80 -0.23 4.10
N VAL A 80 2.68 -0.41 4.81
CA VAL A 80 2.63 -0.28 6.28
C VAL A 80 2.02 -1.51 6.94
N ALA A 81 2.42 -1.77 8.18
CA ALA A 81 1.87 -2.82 9.01
C ALA A 81 0.57 -2.38 9.70
N PRO A 82 -0.20 -3.31 10.27
CA PRO A 82 -1.43 -2.99 10.99
C PRO A 82 -1.31 -2.06 12.20
N ASP A 83 -0.14 -1.96 12.81
CA ASP A 83 0.13 -1.02 13.90
C ASP A 83 0.66 0.35 13.41
N GLY A 84 0.77 0.54 12.10
CA GLY A 84 1.30 1.76 11.48
C GLY A 84 2.81 1.76 11.25
N TYR A 85 3.53 0.66 11.55
CA TYR A 85 4.95 0.54 11.20
C TYR A 85 5.14 0.66 9.68
N ILE A 86 5.98 1.60 9.24
CA ILE A 86 6.27 1.80 7.81
C ILE A 86 7.37 0.82 7.40
N LEU A 87 6.99 -0.19 6.62
CA LEU A 87 7.94 -1.17 6.08
C LEU A 87 8.73 -0.58 4.93
N ASP A 88 8.04 0.04 3.97
CA ASP A 88 8.68 0.61 2.79
C ASP A 88 7.93 1.83 2.24
N ILE A 89 8.65 2.66 1.50
CA ILE A 89 8.13 3.87 0.85
C ILE A 89 8.53 3.85 -0.62
N GLN A 90 7.54 3.75 -1.48
CA GLN A 90 7.68 3.69 -2.93
C GLN A 90 7.57 5.08 -3.57
N GLY A 91 8.25 5.28 -4.71
CA GLY A 91 8.36 6.57 -5.39
C GLY A 91 9.44 7.51 -4.82
N PRO A 92 9.21 8.83 -4.73
CA PRO A 92 7.93 9.53 -4.94
C PRO A 92 7.57 9.68 -6.42
N TYR A 93 6.26 9.61 -6.70
CA TYR A 93 5.68 9.78 -8.04
C TYR A 93 5.18 11.21 -8.26
N PHE A 94 5.07 11.61 -9.53
CA PHE A 94 4.40 12.87 -9.87
C PHE A 94 2.88 12.76 -9.63
N SER A 95 2.21 13.89 -9.35
CA SER A 95 0.77 13.92 -9.12
C SER A 95 -0.05 14.05 -10.40
N ASP A 96 0.51 13.65 -11.55
CA ASP A 96 -0.18 13.68 -12.83
C ASP A 96 -1.08 12.45 -13.01
N ALA A 97 -1.98 12.49 -14.00
CA ALA A 97 -2.99 11.45 -14.19
C ALA A 97 -2.42 10.08 -14.57
N HIS A 98 -1.14 9.99 -14.96
CA HIS A 98 -0.49 8.73 -15.28
C HIS A 98 -0.13 7.94 -14.02
N ASN A 99 0.08 8.62 -12.90
CA ASN A 99 0.48 8.03 -11.63
C ASN A 99 -0.72 7.89 -10.69
N ASN A 100 -1.73 7.15 -11.14
CA ASN A 100 -2.79 6.69 -10.25
C ASN A 100 -2.27 5.57 -9.34
N ASP A 101 -3.02 5.26 -8.29
CA ASP A 101 -2.55 4.40 -7.20
C ASP A 101 -2.25 2.97 -7.69
N ALA A 102 -3.12 2.38 -8.53
CA ALA A 102 -2.87 1.10 -9.17
C ALA A 102 -1.60 1.11 -10.05
N ALA A 103 -1.45 2.11 -10.92
CA ALA A 103 -0.31 2.23 -11.84
C ALA A 103 1.03 2.38 -11.08
N MET A 104 1.02 3.09 -9.96
CA MET A 104 2.19 3.22 -9.08
C MET A 104 2.62 1.85 -8.56
N ILE A 105 1.70 1.04 -8.02
CA ILE A 105 2.05 -0.29 -7.48
C ILE A 105 2.40 -1.27 -8.58
N SER A 106 1.71 -1.26 -9.73
CA SER A 106 2.10 -2.08 -10.88
C SER A 106 3.56 -1.81 -11.28
N HIS A 107 3.97 -0.55 -11.35
CA HIS A 107 5.34 -0.18 -11.65
C HIS A 107 6.34 -0.72 -10.59
N GLU A 108 5.99 -0.64 -9.31
CA GLU A 108 6.85 -1.19 -8.24
C GLU A 108 6.98 -2.71 -8.32
N LEU A 109 5.88 -3.44 -8.55
CA LEU A 109 5.91 -4.89 -8.70
C LEU A 109 6.75 -5.33 -9.92
N GLU A 110 6.75 -4.58 -11.00
CA GLU A 110 7.55 -4.90 -12.19
C GLU A 110 9.05 -4.59 -12.01
N ASN A 111 9.39 -3.53 -11.27
CA ASN A 111 10.75 -2.98 -11.27
C ASN A 111 11.52 -3.16 -9.95
N HIS A 112 10.85 -3.52 -8.85
CA HIS A 112 11.45 -3.62 -7.52
C HIS A 112 11.47 -5.05 -7.00
N GLU A 113 12.49 -5.83 -7.41
CA GLU A 113 12.68 -7.22 -7.01
C GLU A 113 12.65 -7.43 -5.49
N ASN A 114 13.16 -6.47 -4.72
CA ASN A 114 13.20 -6.58 -3.25
C ASN A 114 11.79 -6.67 -2.64
N LEU A 115 10.82 -5.93 -3.18
CA LEU A 115 9.44 -5.95 -2.68
C LEU A 115 8.78 -7.31 -2.98
N ASN A 116 8.97 -7.81 -4.21
CA ASN A 116 8.49 -9.14 -4.61
C ASN A 116 9.11 -10.25 -3.77
N ASN A 117 10.40 -10.14 -3.41
CA ASN A 117 11.08 -11.11 -2.56
C ASN A 117 10.59 -11.06 -1.09
N TRP A 118 10.02 -9.94 -0.67
CA TRP A 118 9.50 -9.77 0.69
C TRP A 118 8.11 -10.38 0.85
N PHE A 119 7.30 -10.28 -0.20
CA PHE A 119 6.01 -10.95 -0.32
C PHE A 119 6.18 -12.46 -0.41
N ARG A 120 5.25 -13.19 0.22
CA ARG A 120 5.15 -14.65 0.06
C ARG A 120 3.70 -15.03 -0.23
N PRO A 121 3.48 -16.12 -1.00
CA PRO A 121 2.15 -16.67 -1.17
C PRO A 121 1.45 -16.90 0.17
N GLY A 122 0.20 -16.48 0.27
CA GLY A 122 -0.61 -16.53 1.49
C GLY A 122 -0.53 -15.28 2.39
N ASP A 123 0.35 -14.33 2.08
CA ASP A 123 0.30 -13.01 2.74
C ASP A 123 -0.95 -12.24 2.37
N ILE A 124 -1.34 -11.31 3.24
CA ILE A 124 -2.54 -10.51 3.08
C ILE A 124 -2.15 -9.08 2.75
N VAL A 125 -2.75 -8.54 1.69
CA VAL A 125 -2.63 -7.13 1.32
C VAL A 125 -4.00 -6.48 1.42
N VAL A 126 -4.09 -5.41 2.19
CA VAL A 126 -5.28 -4.58 2.36
C VAL A 126 -5.06 -3.29 1.58
N VAL A 127 -5.94 -3.02 0.63
CA VAL A 127 -5.86 -1.85 -0.25
C VAL A 127 -7.20 -1.15 -0.35
N ASP A 128 -7.17 0.14 -0.66
CA ASP A 128 -8.39 0.88 -1.00
C ASP A 128 -8.85 0.57 -2.43
N ARG A 129 -9.95 1.22 -2.84
CA ARG A 129 -10.56 1.01 -4.16
C ARG A 129 -9.76 1.61 -5.32
N GLY A 130 -8.83 2.52 -5.07
CA GLY A 130 -7.92 3.10 -6.06
C GLY A 130 -6.92 2.08 -6.63
N TYR A 131 -6.69 0.97 -5.92
CA TYR A 131 -5.82 -0.13 -6.32
C TYR A 131 -6.54 -1.28 -7.04
N ARG A 132 -7.84 -1.14 -7.34
CA ARG A 132 -8.63 -2.24 -7.93
C ARG A 132 -7.97 -2.88 -9.14
N ASP A 133 -7.38 -2.06 -10.02
CA ASP A 133 -6.83 -2.53 -11.29
C ASP A 133 -5.50 -3.30 -11.13
N VAL A 134 -4.84 -3.22 -9.96
CA VAL A 134 -3.60 -3.96 -9.67
C VAL A 134 -3.84 -5.25 -8.86
N ILE A 135 -5.07 -5.48 -8.38
CA ILE A 135 -5.42 -6.70 -7.62
C ILE A 135 -5.03 -7.99 -8.37
N PRO A 136 -5.30 -8.16 -9.68
CA PRO A 136 -4.93 -9.39 -10.38
C PRO A 136 -3.42 -9.67 -10.32
N ALA A 137 -2.58 -8.63 -10.45
CA ALA A 137 -1.13 -8.79 -10.37
C ALA A 137 -0.66 -9.19 -8.97
N LEU A 138 -1.29 -8.66 -7.92
CA LEU A 138 -1.02 -9.06 -6.54
C LEU A 138 -1.46 -10.51 -6.27
N GLU A 139 -2.60 -10.92 -6.82
CA GLU A 139 -3.10 -12.30 -6.69
C GLU A 139 -2.23 -13.31 -7.48
N GLU A 140 -1.65 -12.91 -8.62
CA GLU A 140 -0.67 -13.71 -9.37
C GLU A 140 0.60 -13.99 -8.56
N LEU A 141 0.98 -13.10 -7.63
CA LEU A 141 2.06 -13.32 -6.65
C LEU A 141 1.65 -14.25 -5.49
N GLY A 142 0.40 -14.72 -5.49
CA GLY A 142 -0.17 -15.57 -4.44
C GLY A 142 -0.65 -14.81 -3.21
N LEU A 143 -0.83 -13.49 -3.31
CA LEU A 143 -1.31 -12.65 -2.20
C LEU A 143 -2.83 -12.71 -2.08
N ILE A 144 -3.30 -12.63 -0.84
CA ILE A 144 -4.72 -12.54 -0.50
C ILE A 144 -5.08 -11.06 -0.42
N CYS A 145 -5.71 -10.54 -1.46
CA CYS A 145 -6.13 -9.14 -1.53
C CYS A 145 -7.44 -8.90 -0.78
N LYS A 146 -7.47 -7.89 0.10
CA LYS A 146 -8.66 -7.40 0.79
C LYS A 146 -8.91 -5.96 0.38
N MET A 147 -10.15 -5.66 -0.03
CA MET A 147 -10.57 -4.35 -0.49
C MET A 147 -12.02 -4.09 -0.03
N PRO A 148 -12.39 -2.84 0.33
CA PRO A 148 -13.75 -2.52 0.75
C PRO A 148 -14.81 -2.92 -0.28
N PRO A 149 -15.90 -3.61 0.09
CA PRO A 149 -16.96 -4.04 -0.84
C PRO A 149 -17.80 -2.85 -1.35
N LEU A 150 -18.52 -3.06 -2.45
CA LEU A 150 -19.50 -2.10 -2.95
C LEU A 150 -20.90 -2.57 -2.56
N LEU A 151 -21.81 -1.63 -2.34
CA LEU A 151 -23.23 -1.93 -2.28
C LEU A 151 -23.71 -2.30 -3.68
N GLU A 152 -24.45 -3.40 -3.79
CA GLU A 152 -25.12 -3.77 -5.02
C GLU A 152 -26.32 -2.85 -5.28
N ALA A 153 -26.79 -2.82 -6.53
CA ALA A 153 -27.91 -1.99 -6.92
C ALA A 153 -29.17 -2.33 -6.09
N GLY A 154 -29.67 -1.35 -5.34
CA GLY A 154 -30.85 -1.50 -4.48
C GLY A 154 -30.54 -1.82 -3.02
N GLU A 155 -29.28 -2.07 -2.67
CA GLU A 155 -28.86 -2.26 -1.29
C GLU A 155 -28.61 -0.92 -0.58
N ARG A 156 -28.79 -0.92 0.74
CA ARG A 156 -28.56 0.26 1.60
C ARG A 156 -27.43 0.06 2.62
N GLN A 157 -27.04 -1.18 2.86
CA GLN A 157 -26.04 -1.55 3.86
C GLN A 157 -25.32 -2.82 3.42
N LEU A 158 -24.03 -2.89 3.75
CA LEU A 158 -23.23 -4.10 3.56
C LEU A 158 -23.68 -5.20 4.52
N THR A 159 -23.45 -6.45 4.15
CA THR A 159 -23.61 -7.55 5.09
C THR A 159 -22.63 -7.44 6.26
N THR A 160 -22.90 -8.10 7.38
CA THR A 160 -21.95 -8.14 8.51
C THR A 160 -20.60 -8.71 8.11
N GLU A 161 -20.57 -9.64 7.15
CA GLU A 161 -19.35 -10.24 6.64
C GLU A 161 -18.55 -9.23 5.81
N ASP A 162 -19.23 -8.52 4.93
CA ASP A 162 -18.64 -7.50 4.05
C ASP A 162 -18.18 -6.26 4.82
N ALA A 163 -18.90 -5.89 5.88
CA ALA A 163 -18.59 -4.74 6.73
C ALA A 163 -17.22 -4.85 7.43
N LYS A 164 -16.64 -6.05 7.53
CA LYS A 164 -15.28 -6.27 8.07
C LYS A 164 -14.20 -5.60 7.22
N TYR A 165 -14.49 -5.40 5.94
CA TYR A 165 -13.57 -4.84 4.95
C TYR A 165 -13.92 -3.39 4.60
N ALA A 166 -15.02 -2.84 5.13
CA ALA A 166 -15.56 -1.52 4.83
C ALA A 166 -14.78 -0.37 5.48
#